data_AF-A0A971XR34-F1
#
_entry.id   AF-A0A971XR34-F1
#
_cell.length_a   1.000
_cell.length_b   1.000
_cell.length_c   1.000
_cell.angle_alpha   90.00
_cell.angle_beta   90.00
_cell.angle_gamma   90.00
#
_symmetry.space_group_name_H-M   'P 1'
#
loop_
_entity.id
_entity.type
_entity.pdbx_description
1 polymer ?
#
loop_
_entity_poly.entity_id
_entity_poly.type
_entity_poly.pdbx_seq_one_letter_code
_entity_poly.pdbx_strand_id
1 'polypeptide(L)'
;MNKNQFDVLARLLALPEHLRDDLYRTHLQGESPATPELAHALEQLRTTDRAIRSAYVTHTPSEFRVVVGHHDTHRKPGSLKLRVGDTVRLVAHSTERWIPVQVTALPASTKDYYRGEILEQRVVGSKFQVGNGVLFGEDQVVTGSYPHKL
;
A
#
# COMPACT_ATOMS: atom_id res chain seq x y z
N MET A 1 -7.12 10.70 3.19
CA MET A 1 -7.87 11.38 2.10
C MET A 1 -8.42 12.71 2.64
N ASN A 2 -8.42 13.79 1.85
CA ASN A 2 -9.03 15.07 2.26
C ASN A 2 -10.49 15.20 1.78
N LYS A 3 -11.24 16.23 2.24
CA LYS A 3 -12.66 16.42 1.90
C LYS A 3 -12.92 16.49 0.39
N ASN A 4 -12.09 17.23 -0.35
CA ASN A 4 -12.25 17.36 -1.80
C ASN A 4 -12.08 16.01 -2.52
N GLN A 5 -11.08 15.22 -2.13
CA GLN A 5 -10.86 13.88 -2.66
C GLN A 5 -12.05 12.95 -2.34
N PHE A 6 -12.56 13.03 -1.10
CA PHE A 6 -13.75 12.28 -0.70
C PHE A 6 -14.97 12.65 -1.55
N ASP A 7 -15.25 13.95 -1.73
CA ASP A 7 -16.44 14.41 -2.46
C ASP A 7 -16.39 14.01 -3.94
N VAL A 8 -15.20 14.06 -4.57
CA VAL A 8 -14.99 13.58 -5.94
C VAL A 8 -15.27 12.08 -6.02
N LEU A 9 -14.70 11.29 -5.10
CA LEU A 9 -14.87 9.84 -5.10
C LEU A 9 -16.32 9.44 -4.83
N ALA A 10 -16.99 10.11 -3.88
CA ALA A 10 -18.40 9.90 -3.56
C ALA A 10 -19.31 10.20 -4.77
N ARG A 11 -18.99 11.22 -5.57
CA ARG A 11 -19.70 11.51 -6.82
C ARG A 11 -19.46 10.46 -7.89
N LEU A 12 -18.21 10.01 -8.07
CA LEU A 12 -17.87 8.96 -9.03
C LEU A 12 -18.57 7.63 -8.72
N LEU A 13 -18.74 7.33 -7.43
CA LEU A 13 -19.44 6.14 -6.94
C LEU A 13 -20.97 6.32 -6.85
N ALA A 14 -21.50 7.48 -7.24
CA ALA A 14 -22.92 7.83 -7.11
C ALA A 14 -23.48 7.59 -5.69
N LEU A 15 -22.67 7.84 -4.64
CA LEU A 15 -23.08 7.62 -3.26
C LEU A 15 -24.24 8.56 -2.88
N PRO A 16 -25.28 8.04 -2.18
CA PRO A 16 -26.43 8.84 -1.78
C PRO A 16 -26.01 10.06 -0.95
N GLU A 17 -26.54 11.24 -1.27
CA GLU A 17 -26.12 12.49 -0.63
C GLU A 17 -26.35 12.47 0.88
N HIS A 18 -27.47 11.87 1.31
CA HIS A 18 -27.85 11.77 2.72
C HIS A 18 -26.88 10.91 3.55
N LEU A 19 -26.04 10.08 2.93
CA LEU A 19 -25.04 9.26 3.62
C LEU A 19 -23.64 9.90 3.63
N ARG A 20 -23.38 10.94 2.84
CA ARG A 20 -22.01 11.43 2.59
C ARG A 20 -21.34 11.99 3.83
N ASP A 21 -22.08 12.71 4.68
CA ASP A 21 -21.51 13.31 5.89
C ASP A 21 -21.20 12.27 6.96
N ASP A 22 -22.07 11.26 7.10
CA ASP A 22 -21.83 10.12 7.98
C ASP A 22 -20.68 9.28 7.46
N LEU A 23 -20.62 8.99 6.15
CA LEU A 23 -19.49 8.29 5.53
C LEU A 23 -18.17 9.01 5.75
N TYR A 24 -18.14 10.33 5.57
CA TYR A 24 -16.92 11.11 5.75
C TYR A 24 -16.44 11.06 7.21
N ARG A 25 -17.37 11.18 8.17
CA ARG A 25 -17.08 11.04 9.61
C ARG A 25 -16.60 9.64 9.95
N THR A 26 -17.34 8.60 9.59
CA THR A 26 -16.96 7.19 9.82
C THR A 26 -15.61 6.84 9.17
N HIS A 27 -15.33 7.37 7.97
CA HIS A 27 -14.05 7.16 7.29
C HIS A 27 -12.87 7.81 8.02
N LEU A 28 -13.02 9.04 8.54
CA LEU A 28 -11.94 9.77 9.21
C LEU A 28 -11.77 9.43 10.69
N GLN A 29 -12.87 9.23 11.39
CA GLN A 29 -12.91 9.06 12.84
C GLN A 29 -12.83 7.60 13.26
N GLY A 30 -12.89 6.66 12.31
CA GLY A 30 -12.78 5.23 12.57
C GLY A 30 -13.97 4.67 13.36
N GLU A 31 -15.10 5.38 13.34
CA GLU A 31 -16.34 4.92 13.95
C GLU A 31 -16.83 3.65 13.25
N SER A 32 -17.59 2.82 13.98
CA SER A 32 -18.28 1.69 13.36
C SER A 32 -19.45 2.22 12.54
N PRO A 33 -19.68 1.70 11.32
CA PRO A 33 -20.82 2.13 10.53
C PRO A 33 -22.12 1.77 11.26
N ALA A 34 -22.99 2.77 11.43
CA ALA A 34 -24.25 2.62 12.17
C ALA A 34 -25.30 1.75 11.45
N THR A 35 -25.19 1.63 10.12
CA THR A 35 -26.14 0.87 9.28
C THR A 35 -25.40 -0.03 8.28
N PRO A 36 -26.03 -1.12 7.81
CA PRO A 36 -25.48 -1.96 6.75
C PRO A 36 -25.24 -1.21 5.43
N GLU A 37 -26.11 -0.26 5.11
CA GLU A 37 -25.97 0.60 3.93
C GLU A 37 -24.71 1.48 4.03
N LEU A 38 -24.47 2.07 5.19
CA LEU A 38 -23.26 2.85 5.46
C LEU A 38 -22.00 1.99 5.40
N ALA A 39 -22.06 0.78 5.95
CA ALA A 39 -20.96 -0.18 5.88
C ALA A 39 -20.61 -0.55 4.43
N HIS A 40 -21.63 -0.81 3.60
CA HIS A 40 -21.43 -1.14 2.19
C HIS A 40 -20.82 0.03 1.41
N ALA A 41 -21.37 1.24 1.57
CA ALA A 41 -20.85 2.43 0.90
C ALA A 41 -19.43 2.79 1.35
N LEU A 42 -19.10 2.58 2.63
CA LEU A 42 -17.75 2.78 3.16
C LEU A 42 -16.76 1.79 2.55
N GLU A 43 -17.15 0.53 2.39
CA GLU A 43 -16.32 -0.50 1.77
C GLU A 43 -16.09 -0.23 0.28
N GLN A 44 -17.14 0.16 -0.46
CA GLN A 44 -17.02 0.59 -1.85
C GLN A 44 -16.05 1.77 -1.99
N LEU A 45 -16.19 2.78 -1.12
CA LEU A 45 -15.32 3.95 -1.12
C LEU A 45 -13.86 3.57 -0.85
N ARG A 46 -13.60 2.76 0.19
CA ARG A 46 -12.24 2.31 0.55
C ARG A 46 -11.62 1.47 -0.56
N THR A 47 -12.36 0.52 -1.10
CA THR A 47 -11.91 -0.33 -2.21
C THR A 47 -11.57 0.50 -3.44
N THR A 48 -12.38 1.51 -3.76
CA THR A 48 -12.16 2.35 -4.94
C THR A 48 -10.99 3.31 -4.74
N ASP A 49 -10.86 3.98 -3.58
CA ASP A 49 -9.69 4.84 -3.29
C ASP A 49 -8.40 4.01 -3.37
N ARG A 50 -8.41 2.81 -2.77
CA ARG A 50 -7.29 1.86 -2.83
C ARG A 50 -6.94 1.48 -4.27
N ALA A 51 -7.93 1.12 -5.09
CA ALA A 51 -7.71 0.77 -6.49
C ALA A 51 -7.14 1.94 -7.32
N ILE A 52 -7.67 3.15 -7.13
CA ILE A 52 -7.18 4.35 -7.82
C ILE A 52 -5.73 4.65 -7.40
N ARG A 53 -5.43 4.63 -6.10
CA ARG A 53 -4.06 4.86 -5.61
C ARG A 53 -3.08 3.81 -6.13
N SER A 54 -3.48 2.55 -6.11
CA SER A 54 -2.63 1.45 -6.58
C SER A 54 -2.29 1.60 -8.07
N ALA A 55 -3.25 2.08 -8.87
CA ALA A 55 -3.08 2.29 -10.30
C ALA A 55 -2.31 3.57 -10.67
N TYR A 56 -2.51 4.67 -9.93
CA TYR A 56 -2.05 6.00 -10.35
C TYR A 56 -1.00 6.65 -9.44
N VAL A 57 -0.81 6.13 -8.22
CA VAL A 57 0.22 6.59 -7.28
C VAL A 57 1.19 5.43 -7.08
N THR A 58 2.13 5.28 -8.01
CA THR A 58 3.08 4.17 -8.01
C THR A 58 4.49 4.63 -7.64
N HIS A 59 5.03 4.08 -6.55
CA HIS A 59 6.43 4.25 -6.20
C HIS A 59 7.33 3.31 -6.99
N THR A 60 8.52 3.79 -7.34
CA THR A 60 9.48 3.07 -8.18
C THR A 60 10.53 2.34 -7.35
N PRO A 61 11.23 1.35 -7.93
CA PRO A 61 12.26 0.60 -7.21
C PRO A 61 13.37 1.50 -6.65
N SER A 62 13.66 2.64 -7.30
CA SER A 62 14.69 3.60 -6.85
C SER A 62 14.42 4.20 -5.46
N GLU A 63 13.19 4.11 -4.97
CA GLU A 63 12.80 4.62 -3.65
C GLU A 63 13.10 3.64 -2.51
N PHE A 64 13.50 2.41 -2.83
CA PHE A 64 13.71 1.33 -1.88
C PHE A 64 15.14 0.78 -1.93
N ARG A 65 15.67 0.40 -0.76
CA ARG A 65 17.02 -0.16 -0.64
C ARG A 65 17.08 -1.58 -1.18
N VAL A 66 18.20 -1.92 -1.82
CA VAL A 66 18.61 -3.31 -2.04
C VAL A 66 19.10 -3.88 -0.71
N VAL A 67 18.52 -5.00 -0.29
CA VAL A 67 18.83 -5.66 0.99
C VAL A 67 19.60 -6.96 0.82
N VAL A 68 19.55 -7.59 -0.36
CA VAL A 68 20.44 -8.71 -0.67
C VAL A 68 21.90 -8.25 -0.71
N GLY A 69 22.80 -9.07 -0.17
CA GLY A 69 24.23 -8.80 -0.13
C GLY A 69 24.66 -7.93 1.05
N HIS A 70 24.11 -6.72 1.20
CA HIS A 70 24.48 -5.81 2.30
C HIS A 70 23.88 -6.26 3.65
N HIS A 71 22.68 -6.80 3.59
CA HIS A 71 21.81 -6.97 4.74
C HIS A 71 21.36 -8.42 4.91
N ASP A 72 21.43 -9.20 3.84
CA ASP A 72 21.24 -10.65 3.78
C ASP A 72 22.32 -11.24 2.87
N THR A 73 23.47 -11.58 3.47
CA THR A 73 24.68 -12.06 2.78
C THR A 73 24.56 -13.52 2.31
N HIS A 74 23.57 -14.27 2.83
CA HIS A 74 23.40 -15.69 2.54
C HIS A 74 22.39 -15.95 1.42
N ARG A 75 21.50 -15.00 1.14
CA ARG A 75 20.55 -15.09 0.04
C ARG A 75 21.20 -14.71 -1.29
N LYS A 76 21.04 -15.58 -2.29
CA LYS A 76 21.47 -15.28 -3.66
C LYS A 76 20.44 -14.35 -4.32
N PRO A 77 20.86 -13.37 -5.14
CA PRO A 77 19.96 -12.73 -6.09
C PRO A 77 19.25 -13.80 -6.93
N GLY A 78 17.98 -13.63 -7.26
CA GLY A 78 17.18 -14.62 -8.01
C GLY A 78 16.48 -15.67 -7.15
N SER A 79 16.79 -15.78 -5.85
CA SER A 79 16.37 -16.95 -5.08
C SER A 79 15.03 -16.76 -4.35
N LEU A 80 14.46 -15.56 -4.31
CA LEU A 80 13.24 -15.30 -3.55
C LEU A 80 12.01 -15.47 -4.45
N LYS A 81 11.27 -16.55 -4.22
CA LYS A 81 10.03 -16.83 -4.96
C LYS A 81 8.83 -16.25 -4.21
N LEU A 82 8.39 -15.07 -4.64
CA LEU A 82 7.17 -14.44 -4.14
C LEU A 82 5.94 -14.89 -4.91
N ARG A 83 4.78 -14.84 -4.26
CA ARG A 83 3.45 -15.11 -4.82
C ARG A 83 2.54 -13.91 -4.63
N VAL A 84 1.53 -13.80 -5.49
CA VAL A 84 0.45 -12.83 -5.27
C VAL A 84 -0.24 -13.13 -3.94
N GLY A 85 -0.48 -12.08 -3.15
CA GLY A 85 -1.03 -12.15 -1.81
C GLY A 85 0.02 -12.17 -0.70
N ASP A 86 1.29 -12.49 -0.99
CA ASP A 86 2.36 -12.47 0.00
C ASP A 86 2.52 -11.06 0.60
N THR A 87 2.77 -10.98 1.90
CA THR A 87 3.15 -9.72 2.55
C THR A 87 4.65 -9.66 2.70
N VAL A 88 5.27 -8.68 2.05
CA VAL A 88 6.70 -8.41 2.07
C VAL A 88 6.98 -7.08 2.78
N ARG A 89 8.26 -6.83 3.09
CA ARG A 89 8.72 -5.57 3.68
C ARG A 89 9.78 -4.96 2.78
N LEU A 90 9.61 -3.68 2.45
CA LEU A 90 10.59 -2.86 1.74
C LEU A 90 11.18 -1.82 2.68
N VAL A 91 12.45 -1.43 2.51
CA VAL A 91 13.08 -0.35 3.28
C VAL A 91 13.12 0.90 2.42
N ALA A 92 12.40 1.94 2.80
CA ALA A 92 12.43 3.21 2.06
C ALA A 92 13.74 3.96 2.30
N HIS A 93 14.32 4.52 1.23
CA HIS A 93 15.50 5.37 1.33
C HIS A 93 15.26 6.64 2.17
N SER A 94 14.08 7.26 2.04
CA SER A 94 13.80 8.56 2.65
C SER A 94 13.47 8.53 4.15
N THR A 95 13.02 7.38 4.66
CA THR A 95 12.60 7.26 6.07
C THR A 95 13.39 6.21 6.84
N GLU A 96 14.13 5.35 6.13
CA GLU A 96 14.82 4.18 6.69
C GLU A 96 13.91 3.22 7.47
N ARG A 97 12.59 3.34 7.28
CA ARG A 97 11.59 2.46 7.91
C ARG A 97 11.11 1.40 6.94
N TRP A 98 10.65 0.29 7.51
CA TRP A 98 9.97 -0.75 6.74
C TRP A 98 8.58 -0.30 6.35
N ILE A 99 8.23 -0.65 5.12
CA ILE A 99 6.92 -0.46 4.54
C ILE A 99 6.38 -1.85 4.21
N PRO A 100 5.32 -2.31 4.90
CA PRO A 100 4.67 -3.56 4.57
C PRO A 100 3.89 -3.41 3.26
N VAL A 101 4.10 -4.36 2.36
CA VAL A 101 3.55 -4.36 1.01
C VAL A 101 2.92 -5.72 0.73
N GLN A 102 1.70 -5.75 0.23
CA GLN A 102 1.11 -6.97 -0.32
C GLN A 102 1.44 -7.08 -1.80
N VAL A 103 1.94 -8.23 -2.24
CA VAL A 103 2.21 -8.50 -3.65
C VAL A 103 0.90 -8.62 -4.42
N THR A 104 0.71 -7.81 -5.45
CA THR A 104 -0.50 -7.78 -6.27
C THR A 104 -0.28 -8.36 -7.66
N ALA A 105 0.95 -8.34 -8.18
CA ALA A 105 1.29 -9.02 -9.44
C ALA A 105 2.75 -9.47 -9.47
N LEU A 106 2.98 -10.56 -10.21
CA LEU A 106 4.31 -11.06 -10.55
C LEU A 106 4.85 -10.30 -11.77
N PRO A 107 6.19 -10.19 -11.91
CA PRO A 107 6.78 -9.61 -13.10
C PRO A 107 6.46 -10.45 -14.35
N ALA A 108 6.20 -9.79 -15.48
CA ALA A 108 5.91 -10.46 -16.75
C ALA A 108 7.17 -11.11 -17.38
N SER A 109 8.35 -10.61 -17.02
CA SER A 109 9.66 -11.12 -17.45
C SER A 109 10.69 -11.00 -16.32
N THR A 110 11.85 -11.63 -16.47
CA THR A 110 12.95 -11.52 -15.50
C THR A 110 13.57 -10.12 -15.40
N LYS A 111 13.21 -9.20 -16.29
CA LYS A 111 13.66 -7.80 -16.27
C LYS A 111 12.61 -6.85 -15.67
N ASP A 112 11.42 -7.35 -15.38
CA ASP A 112 10.33 -6.55 -14.83
C ASP A 112 10.32 -6.60 -13.30
N TYR A 113 9.51 -5.71 -12.72
CA TYR A 113 9.32 -5.60 -11.28
C TYR A 113 8.08 -6.34 -10.80
N TYR A 114 8.13 -6.80 -9.56
CA TYR A 114 6.92 -7.15 -8.83
C TYR A 114 6.07 -5.90 -8.64
N ARG A 115 4.75 -6.09 -8.60
CA ARG A 115 3.81 -5.05 -8.19
C ARG A 115 3.28 -5.37 -6.82
N GLY A 116 3.11 -4.35 -6.01
CA GLY A 116 2.46 -4.48 -4.73
C GLY A 116 1.73 -3.22 -4.33
N GLU A 117 1.15 -3.29 -3.15
CA GLU A 117 0.40 -2.19 -2.55
C GLU A 117 0.77 -2.03 -1.08
N ILE A 118 0.92 -0.79 -0.63
CA ILE A 118 1.28 -0.47 0.75
C ILE A 118 0.11 -0.76 1.69
N LEU A 119 0.35 -1.59 2.70
CA LEU A 119 -0.66 -2.00 3.69
C LEU A 119 -0.76 -1.05 4.88
N GLU A 120 0.37 -0.48 5.31
CA GLU A 120 0.42 0.36 6.49
C GLU A 120 1.35 1.55 6.31
N GLN A 121 1.04 2.61 7.04
CA GLN A 121 1.81 3.84 7.10
C GLN A 121 2.21 4.10 8.55
N ARG A 122 3.52 4.21 8.83
CA ARG A 122 4.05 4.37 10.20
C ARG A 122 4.79 5.69 10.45
N VAL A 123 4.83 6.59 9.47
CA VAL A 123 5.63 7.83 9.49
C VAL A 123 4.77 9.01 9.06
N VAL A 124 4.36 9.85 10.02
CA VAL A 124 3.53 11.03 9.75
C VAL A 124 4.18 11.89 8.65
N GLY A 125 3.37 12.30 7.66
CA GLY A 125 3.83 13.15 6.54
C GLY A 125 4.64 12.43 5.45
N SER A 126 4.81 11.11 5.53
CA SER A 126 5.48 10.35 4.47
C SER A 126 4.73 10.41 3.15
N LYS A 127 5.46 10.42 2.03
CA LYS A 127 4.87 10.24 0.69
C LYS A 127 4.30 8.83 0.47
N PHE A 128 4.78 7.85 1.23
CA PHE A 128 4.26 6.48 1.21
C PHE A 128 2.97 6.45 2.03
N GLN A 129 1.86 6.12 1.37
CA GLN A 129 0.52 6.08 1.97
C GLN A 129 -0.10 4.71 1.73
N VAL A 130 -1.02 4.29 2.60
CA VAL A 130 -1.79 3.06 2.42
C VAL A 130 -2.55 3.11 1.10
N GLY A 131 -2.57 2.01 0.36
CA GLY A 131 -3.20 1.92 -0.95
C GLY A 131 -2.32 2.38 -2.11
N ASN A 132 -1.18 3.05 -1.88
CA ASN A 132 -0.26 3.41 -2.96
C ASN A 132 0.32 2.14 -3.60
N GLY A 133 0.47 2.16 -4.92
CA GLY A 133 1.14 1.12 -5.67
C GLY A 133 2.65 1.20 -5.48
N VAL A 134 3.33 0.06 -5.59
CA VAL A 134 4.79 -0.01 -5.55
C VAL A 134 5.31 -1.00 -6.60
N LEU A 135 6.44 -0.65 -7.19
CA LEU A 135 7.26 -1.53 -8.01
C LEU A 135 8.54 -1.86 -7.24
N PHE A 136 8.92 -3.12 -7.19
CA PHE A 136 10.11 -3.55 -6.47
C PHE A 136 10.74 -4.82 -7.07
N GLY A 137 12.04 -4.97 -6.83
CA GLY A 137 12.79 -6.20 -7.08
C GLY A 137 12.79 -7.13 -5.87
N GLU A 138 13.01 -8.43 -6.10
CA GLU A 138 13.10 -9.42 -5.02
C GLU A 138 14.26 -9.12 -4.04
N ASP A 139 15.29 -8.45 -4.54
CA ASP A 139 16.52 -8.10 -3.87
C ASP A 139 16.32 -6.94 -2.88
N GLN A 140 15.18 -6.25 -3.00
CA GLN A 140 14.73 -5.18 -2.11
C GLN A 140 13.79 -5.68 -1.00
N VAL A 141 13.37 -6.95 -1.06
CA VAL A 141 12.49 -7.55 -0.06
C VAL A 141 13.27 -8.04 1.15
N VAL A 142 12.86 -7.61 2.34
CA VAL A 142 13.38 -8.12 3.61
C VAL A 142 12.67 -9.41 3.99
N THR A 143 13.42 -10.50 4.08
CA THR A 143 12.96 -11.82 4.54
C THR A 143 13.44 -12.08 5.97
N GLY A 144 12.53 -12.31 6.91
CA GLY A 144 12.85 -12.61 8.31
C GLY A 144 12.89 -11.40 9.26
N SER A 145 13.18 -11.68 10.54
CA SER A 145 13.33 -10.67 11.61
C SER A 145 14.66 -9.94 11.45
N TYR A 146 14.66 -8.93 10.59
CA TYR A 146 15.71 -7.93 10.55
C TYR A 146 15.86 -7.33 11.96
N PRO A 147 17.05 -7.35 12.59
CA PRO A 147 17.21 -6.81 13.92
C PRO A 147 16.92 -5.31 13.89
N HIS A 148 16.02 -4.89 14.76
CA HIS A 148 15.82 -3.48 15.11
C HIS A 148 17.16 -2.93 15.63
N LYS A 149 17.93 -2.29 14.76
CA LYS A 149 18.81 -1.21 15.18
C LYS A 149 18.22 0.07 14.62
N LEU A 150 17.33 0.64 15.42
CA LEU A 150 17.17 2.08 15.53
C LEU A 150 18.21 2.57 16.53
#